data_AF-A0A960UV34-F1
#
_entry.id   AF-A0A960UV34-F1
#
_cell.length_a   1.000
_cell.length_b   1.000
_cell.length_c   1.000
_cell.angle_alpha   90.00
_cell.angle_beta   90.00
_cell.angle_gamma   90.00
#
_symmetry.space_group_name_H-M   'P 1'
#
loop_
_entity.id
_entity.type
_entity.pdbx_description
1 polymer ?
#
loop_
_entity_poly.entity_id
_entity_poly.type
_entity_poly.pdbx_seq_one_letter_code
_entity_poly.pdbx_strand_id
1 'polypeptide(L)'
;MAKAQSTKKNASKKRAEKGNRAPLRKGELNFTEDFSTSRGIPQLQTAGEIDLTFPRFPDEKQMDQTEICLKCHGCCMYITVPLEYPRSHDQRDLYTWYLLHRNVEIYIDHDKTWAIIFKTPCDKLLANGMCSIYETRPQLCRDYSPDSCSRVGKDHMHLFQTPAEMHAYLDRNKKKSGSAKKSAKKSTKKSTKKAVKKKAAKKKTKK
;
A
#
# COMPACT_ATOMS: atom_id res chain seq x y z
N MET A 1 -50.93 -49.92 -12.48
CA MET A 1 -51.34 -49.26 -11.21
C MET A 1 -50.17 -48.38 -10.77
N ALA A 2 -50.23 -47.09 -10.46
CA ALA A 2 -51.26 -46.05 -10.48
C ALA A 2 -50.53 -44.70 -10.72
N LYS A 3 -51.22 -43.73 -11.33
CA LYS A 3 -50.83 -42.31 -11.44
C LYS A 3 -51.13 -41.56 -10.14
N ALA A 4 -50.32 -40.54 -9.80
CA ALA A 4 -50.71 -39.26 -9.17
C ALA A 4 -49.44 -38.37 -9.18
N GLN A 5 -49.28 -37.26 -9.90
CA GLN A 5 -49.99 -35.97 -10.01
C GLN A 5 -50.13 -35.14 -8.72
N SER A 6 -49.67 -33.87 -8.84
CA SER A 6 -50.10 -32.66 -8.11
C SER A 6 -49.52 -32.50 -6.69
N THR A 7 -49.08 -31.32 -6.21
CA THR A 7 -49.61 -29.96 -6.37
C THR A 7 -48.54 -28.87 -6.16
N LYS A 8 -48.63 -27.80 -6.95
CA LYS A 8 -48.02 -26.48 -6.69
C LYS A 8 -48.40 -25.93 -5.31
N LYS A 9 -47.46 -25.30 -4.60
CA LYS A 9 -47.76 -24.10 -3.77
C LYS A 9 -46.60 -23.09 -3.83
N ASN A 10 -46.89 -22.00 -4.53
CA ASN A 10 -46.25 -20.69 -4.33
C ASN A 10 -46.35 -20.29 -2.86
N ALA A 11 -45.24 -19.84 -2.27
CA ALA A 11 -45.27 -19.01 -1.07
C ALA A 11 -44.13 -17.99 -1.15
N SER A 12 -44.47 -16.84 -1.72
CA SER A 12 -43.77 -15.58 -1.51
C SER A 12 -43.44 -15.41 -0.03
N LYS A 13 -42.16 -15.26 0.30
CA LYS A 13 -41.71 -14.52 1.48
C LYS A 13 -40.63 -13.53 1.08
N LYS A 14 -41.09 -12.35 0.65
CA LYS A 14 -40.37 -11.09 0.86
C LYS A 14 -40.13 -10.95 2.37
N ARG A 15 -38.87 -10.89 2.77
CA ARG A 15 -38.42 -10.22 4.01
C ARG A 15 -36.95 -9.89 3.80
N ALA A 16 -36.65 -8.74 3.21
CA ALA A 16 -36.30 -7.54 3.96
C ALA A 16 -35.11 -7.78 4.90
N GLU A 17 -33.95 -8.11 4.34
CA GLU A 17 -32.68 -7.88 5.00
C GLU A 17 -32.10 -6.59 4.44
N LYS A 18 -32.61 -5.47 4.96
CA LYS A 18 -31.93 -4.17 4.87
C LYS A 18 -30.68 -4.29 5.75
N GLY A 19 -29.65 -4.94 5.20
CA GLY A 19 -28.30 -4.83 5.72
C GLY A 19 -27.95 -3.34 5.78
N ASN A 20 -27.57 -2.90 6.97
CA ASN A 20 -27.25 -1.52 7.31
C ASN A 20 -26.08 -1.03 6.45
N ARG A 21 -26.36 -0.61 5.21
CA ARG A 21 -25.36 -0.09 4.29
C ARG A 21 -25.04 1.31 4.77
N ALA A 22 -23.86 1.47 5.37
CA ALA A 22 -23.34 2.78 5.76
C ALA A 22 -23.57 3.78 4.61
N PRO A 23 -24.09 4.98 4.89
CA PRO A 23 -24.35 5.96 3.85
C PRO A 23 -23.05 6.23 3.08
N LEU A 24 -23.16 6.34 1.74
CA LEU A 24 -22.04 6.72 0.88
C LEU A 24 -21.44 8.03 1.43
N ARG A 25 -20.13 8.01 1.70
CA ARG A 25 -19.42 9.17 2.25
C ARG A 25 -19.63 10.36 1.32
N LYS A 26 -20.23 11.43 1.84
CA LYS A 26 -20.28 12.73 1.17
C LYS A 26 -19.03 13.51 1.60
N GLY A 27 -18.20 13.86 0.62
CA GLY A 27 -16.97 14.64 0.81
C GLY A 27 -15.72 13.81 0.49
N GLU A 28 -14.95 14.25 -0.52
CA GLU A 28 -13.55 13.85 -0.66
C GLU A 28 -12.77 14.53 0.47
N LEU A 29 -11.96 13.77 1.21
CA LEU A 29 -11.02 14.36 2.17
C LEU A 29 -10.03 15.22 1.37
N ASN A 30 -10.05 16.53 1.60
CA ASN A 30 -9.06 17.44 1.02
C ASN A 30 -7.70 17.13 1.66
N PHE A 31 -6.92 16.30 0.98
CA PHE A 31 -5.65 15.75 1.47
C PHE A 31 -4.53 16.76 1.65
N THR A 32 -4.71 18.00 1.21
CA THR A 32 -3.68 19.03 1.18
C THR A 32 -3.60 19.88 2.44
N GLU A 33 -4.50 19.70 3.41
CA GLU A 33 -4.40 20.41 4.69
C GLU A 33 -3.39 19.72 5.60
N ASP A 34 -2.52 20.52 6.22
CA ASP A 34 -1.56 20.07 7.23
C ASP A 34 -2.32 19.32 8.34
N PHE A 35 -2.11 18.00 8.40
CA PHE A 35 -2.79 17.09 9.34
C PHE A 35 -2.53 17.48 10.80
N SER A 36 -1.52 18.32 11.05
CA SER A 36 -1.18 18.88 12.35
C SER A 36 -2.28 19.75 12.95
N THR A 37 -3.20 20.33 12.16
CA THR A 37 -4.16 21.31 12.68
C THR A 37 -5.58 21.03 12.23
N SER A 38 -6.30 20.20 12.98
CA SER A 38 -7.77 20.15 12.90
C SER A 38 -8.35 21.47 13.42
N ARG A 39 -8.33 22.56 12.63
CA ARG A 39 -9.00 23.85 12.92
C ARG A 39 -9.01 24.27 14.40
N GLY A 40 -7.86 24.24 15.08
CA GLY A 40 -7.74 24.65 16.48
C GLY A 40 -8.41 23.73 17.52
N ILE A 41 -8.89 22.54 17.12
CA ILE A 41 -9.34 21.48 18.02
C ILE A 41 -8.09 20.69 18.47
N PRO A 42 -7.82 20.59 19.77
CA PRO A 42 -6.67 19.84 20.27
C PRO A 42 -6.84 18.36 19.93
N GLN A 43 -5.85 17.77 19.25
CA GLN A 43 -5.83 16.33 18.99
C GLN A 43 -5.61 15.56 20.31
N LEU A 44 -6.14 14.33 20.37
CA LEU A 44 -5.91 13.43 21.49
C LEU A 44 -4.39 13.27 21.70
N GLN A 45 -3.88 13.73 22.83
CA GLN A 45 -2.47 13.57 23.20
C GLN A 45 -2.24 12.16 23.74
N THR A 46 -2.10 11.18 22.85
CA THR A 46 -1.58 9.86 23.23
C THR A 46 -0.06 9.92 23.29
N ALA A 47 0.53 9.41 24.36
CA ALA A 47 1.98 9.26 24.46
C ALA A 47 2.50 8.31 23.35
N GLY A 48 3.68 8.62 22.80
CA GLY A 48 4.48 7.66 22.04
C GLY A 48 4.58 7.91 20.54
N GLU A 49 5.05 9.08 20.11
CA GLU A 49 5.72 9.13 18.81
C GLU A 49 7.00 8.30 18.93
N ILE A 50 7.12 7.28 18.09
CA ILE A 50 8.28 6.39 18.05
C ILE A 50 8.90 6.63 16.68
N ASP A 51 10.07 7.24 16.67
CA ASP A 51 10.86 7.32 15.45
C ASP A 51 11.73 6.07 15.30
N LEU A 52 11.77 5.52 14.09
CA LEU A 52 12.63 4.36 13.78
C LEU A 52 14.04 4.86 13.45
N THR A 53 14.68 5.51 14.41
CA THR A 53 16.06 5.95 14.26
C THR A 53 16.99 4.77 14.56
N PHE A 54 17.64 4.22 13.53
CA PHE A 54 18.64 3.18 13.72
C PHE A 54 19.97 3.80 14.18
N PRO A 55 20.57 3.34 15.31
CA PRO A 55 21.78 3.94 15.85
C PRO A 55 22.99 3.65 14.95
N ARG A 56 23.69 4.68 14.44
CA ARG A 56 24.97 4.50 13.74
C ARG A 56 26.12 4.36 14.74
N PHE A 57 27.08 3.48 14.44
CA PHE A 57 28.21 3.22 15.33
C PHE A 57 29.50 3.87 14.76
N PRO A 58 30.37 4.47 15.60
CA PRO A 58 31.61 5.11 15.13
C PRO A 58 32.55 4.14 14.37
N ASP A 59 32.61 2.88 14.82
CA ASP A 59 33.53 1.87 14.30
C ASP A 59 32.88 0.93 13.27
N GLU A 60 31.78 1.36 12.62
CA GLU A 60 31.00 0.54 11.69
C GLU A 60 31.83 -0.02 10.52
N LYS A 61 32.94 0.64 10.14
CA LYS A 61 33.85 0.17 9.09
C LYS A 61 34.67 -1.07 9.47
N GLN A 62 34.80 -1.37 10.76
CA GLN A 62 35.64 -2.47 11.27
C GLN A 62 34.81 -3.65 11.79
N MET A 63 33.48 -3.48 11.91
CA MET A 63 32.58 -4.51 12.43
C MET A 63 31.97 -5.36 11.30
N ASP A 64 31.69 -6.61 11.62
CA ASP A 64 30.91 -7.47 10.73
C ASP A 64 29.41 -7.09 10.76
N GLN A 65 28.66 -7.43 9.70
CA GLN A 65 27.22 -7.21 9.62
C GLN A 65 26.46 -7.88 10.78
N THR A 66 26.93 -9.05 11.23
CA THR A 66 26.33 -9.77 12.35
C THR A 66 26.48 -8.99 13.66
N GLU A 67 27.66 -8.41 13.90
CA GLU A 67 27.95 -7.62 15.10
C GLU A 67 27.13 -6.33 15.15
N ILE A 68 26.96 -5.68 13.99
CA ILE A 68 26.11 -4.50 13.84
C ILE A 68 24.65 -4.87 14.15
N CYS A 69 24.17 -6.01 13.63
CA CYS A 69 22.80 -6.46 13.85
C CYS A 69 22.51 -6.72 15.34
N LEU A 70 23.44 -7.37 16.06
CA LEU A 70 23.32 -7.66 17.50
C LEU A 70 23.21 -6.38 18.35
N LYS A 71 23.95 -5.33 18.00
CA LYS A 71 23.94 -4.05 18.73
C LYS A 71 22.76 -3.15 18.34
N CYS A 72 22.26 -3.28 17.12
CA CYS A 72 21.26 -2.38 16.54
C CYS A 72 19.86 -2.57 17.13
N HIS A 73 19.44 -3.83 17.31
CA HIS A 73 18.10 -4.27 17.77
C HIS A 73 16.87 -3.65 17.07
N GLY A 74 17.06 -2.85 16.01
CA GLY A 74 16.00 -2.10 15.36
C GLY A 74 14.96 -2.97 14.63
N CYS A 75 15.29 -4.21 14.27
CA CYS A 75 14.32 -5.15 13.70
C CYS A 75 13.20 -5.57 14.69
N CYS A 76 13.39 -5.33 15.99
CA CYS A 76 12.38 -5.56 17.03
C CYS A 76 11.55 -4.30 17.35
N MET A 77 11.80 -3.17 16.67
CA MET A 77 11.14 -1.88 16.92
C MET A 77 9.90 -1.65 16.06
N TYR A 78 9.66 -2.51 15.08
CA TYR A 78 8.53 -2.39 14.15
C TYR A 78 8.10 -3.75 13.63
N ILE A 79 6.91 -3.78 13.05
CA ILE A 79 6.42 -4.89 12.22
C ILE A 79 6.15 -4.40 10.82
N THR A 80 6.43 -5.25 9.83
CA THR A 80 6.15 -4.97 8.43
C THR A 80 5.18 -6.01 7.89
N VAL A 81 4.14 -5.55 7.19
CA VAL A 81 3.17 -6.42 6.52
C VAL A 81 3.18 -6.12 5.03
N PRO A 82 3.28 -7.13 4.15
CA PRO A 82 3.20 -6.93 2.71
C PRO A 82 1.79 -6.46 2.32
N LEU A 83 1.73 -5.49 1.42
CA LEU A 83 0.50 -4.94 0.85
C LEU A 83 0.46 -5.13 -0.67
N GLU A 84 -0.75 -5.17 -1.20
CA GLU A 84 -0.96 -5.10 -2.65
C GLU A 84 -0.99 -3.66 -3.15
N TYR A 85 -0.65 -3.45 -4.43
CA TYR A 85 -0.84 -2.16 -5.06
C TYR A 85 -2.34 -1.75 -5.06
N PRO A 86 -2.69 -0.51 -4.63
CA PRO A 86 -4.09 -0.10 -4.46
C PRO A 86 -4.78 0.21 -5.81
N ARG A 87 -5.32 -0.84 -6.43
CA ARG A 87 -6.01 -0.77 -7.74
C ARG A 87 -7.40 -0.18 -7.62
N SER A 88 -8.14 -0.55 -6.57
CA SER A 88 -9.53 -0.12 -6.34
C SER A 88 -9.61 1.18 -5.54
N HIS A 89 -10.78 1.84 -5.57
CA HIS A 89 -11.05 3.00 -4.71
C HIS A 89 -11.07 2.58 -3.23
N ASP A 90 -11.70 1.46 -2.92
CA ASP A 90 -11.86 0.96 -1.54
C ASP A 90 -10.50 0.63 -0.89
N GLN A 91 -9.56 0.03 -1.65
CA GLN A 91 -8.19 -0.20 -1.16
C GLN A 91 -7.46 1.12 -0.87
N ARG A 92 -7.73 2.18 -1.64
CA ARG A 92 -7.11 3.49 -1.39
C ARG A 92 -7.68 4.15 -0.15
N ASP A 93 -8.98 4.03 0.07
CA ASP A 93 -9.62 4.50 1.31
C ASP A 93 -9.11 3.72 2.51
N LEU A 94 -8.88 2.41 2.37
CA LEU A 94 -8.27 1.57 3.41
C LEU A 94 -6.84 2.01 3.74
N TYR A 95 -5.99 2.25 2.74
CA TYR A 95 -4.61 2.68 2.99
C TYR A 95 -4.54 4.11 3.49
N THR A 96 -5.49 4.94 3.06
CA THR A 96 -5.71 6.26 3.65
C THR A 96 -6.02 6.13 5.13
N TRP A 97 -6.96 5.26 5.49
CA TRP A 97 -7.31 5.00 6.87
C TRP A 97 -6.11 4.52 7.70
N TYR A 98 -5.25 3.64 7.15
CA TYR A 98 -4.00 3.24 7.81
C TYR A 98 -3.09 4.45 8.12
N LEU A 99 -2.80 5.27 7.12
CA LEU A 99 -1.91 6.44 7.23
C LEU A 99 -2.48 7.60 8.07
N LEU A 100 -3.75 7.54 8.49
CA LEU A 100 -4.33 8.48 9.46
C LEU A 100 -3.99 8.12 10.91
N HIS A 101 -3.43 6.94 11.16
CA HIS A 101 -2.99 6.51 12.48
C HIS A 101 -1.52 6.88 12.71
N ARG A 102 -1.18 7.22 13.96
CA ARG A 102 0.20 7.48 14.35
C ARG A 102 1.04 6.20 14.23
N ASN A 103 2.35 6.36 14.02
CA ASN A 103 3.31 5.26 13.98
C ASN A 103 3.04 4.26 12.83
N VAL A 104 2.28 4.67 11.81
CA VAL A 104 1.98 3.88 10.63
C VAL A 104 2.55 4.56 9.40
N GLU A 105 3.32 3.82 8.62
CA GLU A 105 3.91 4.30 7.37
C GLU A 105 3.75 3.25 6.29
N ILE A 106 3.64 3.66 5.03
CA ILE A 106 3.59 2.74 3.89
C ILE A 106 4.79 3.01 3.02
N TYR A 107 5.50 1.98 2.60
CA TYR A 107 6.65 2.11 1.71
C TYR A 107 6.56 1.21 0.49
N ILE A 108 7.35 1.55 -0.52
CA ILE A 108 7.55 0.77 -1.73
C ILE A 108 9.01 0.34 -1.79
N ASP A 109 9.24 -0.97 -1.84
CA ASP A 109 10.57 -1.55 -1.96
C ASP A 109 11.10 -1.47 -3.42
N HIS A 110 12.38 -1.78 -3.62
CA HIS A 110 13.04 -1.80 -4.93
C HIS A 110 12.39 -2.76 -5.94
N ASP A 111 11.79 -3.83 -5.45
CA ASP A 111 11.05 -4.80 -6.26
C ASP A 111 9.62 -4.33 -6.58
N LYS A 112 9.28 -3.07 -6.25
CA LYS A 112 7.96 -2.44 -6.41
C LYS A 112 6.86 -3.13 -5.59
N THR A 113 7.25 -3.88 -4.57
CA THR A 113 6.35 -4.43 -3.57
C THR A 113 5.94 -3.32 -2.60
N TRP A 114 4.67 -3.34 -2.20
CA TRP A 114 4.15 -2.42 -1.20
C TRP A 114 4.19 -3.10 0.14
N ALA A 115 4.46 -2.34 1.19
CA ALA A 115 4.38 -2.83 2.55
C ALA A 115 4.00 -1.70 3.50
N ILE A 116 3.43 -2.07 4.63
CA ILE A 116 3.07 -1.17 5.73
C ILE A 116 3.95 -1.48 6.93
N ILE A 117 4.43 -0.43 7.57
CA ILE A 117 5.22 -0.47 8.79
C ILE A 117 4.34 0.03 9.93
N PHE A 118 4.30 -0.74 11.01
CA PHE A 118 3.80 -0.28 12.29
C PHE A 118 4.99 -0.16 13.24
N LYS A 119 5.28 1.06 13.71
CA LYS A 119 6.37 1.34 14.65
C LYS A 119 5.94 0.96 16.06
N THR A 120 5.96 -0.33 16.34
CA THR A 120 5.52 -0.93 17.60
C THR A 120 6.65 -1.81 18.17
N PRO A 121 7.36 -1.35 19.22
CA PRO A 121 8.43 -2.14 19.84
C PRO A 121 7.89 -3.44 20.45
N CYS A 122 8.68 -4.49 20.34
CA CYS A 122 8.36 -5.80 20.91
C CYS A 122 8.48 -5.78 22.44
N ASP A 123 7.45 -6.25 23.14
CA ASP A 123 7.42 -6.38 24.61
C ASP A 123 8.49 -7.32 25.19
N LYS A 124 9.14 -8.12 24.33
CA LYS A 124 10.18 -9.08 24.73
C LYS A 124 11.59 -8.54 24.50
N LEU A 125 11.72 -7.32 23.99
CA LEU A 125 13.00 -6.64 23.81
C LEU A 125 13.50 -6.07 25.15
N LEU A 126 14.71 -6.45 25.54
CA LEU A 126 15.36 -5.96 26.74
C LEU A 126 16.12 -4.65 26.46
N ALA A 127 16.41 -3.88 27.52
CA ALA A 127 17.13 -2.61 27.41
C ALA A 127 18.56 -2.75 26.85
N ASN A 128 19.15 -3.95 26.91
CA ASN A 128 20.44 -4.27 26.32
C ASN A 128 20.34 -4.69 24.83
N GLY A 129 19.16 -4.58 24.20
CA GLY A 129 18.93 -4.93 22.80
C GLY A 129 18.71 -6.43 22.55
N MET A 130 18.72 -7.28 23.59
CA MET A 130 18.54 -8.73 23.46
C MET A 130 17.07 -9.14 23.60
N CYS A 131 16.72 -10.29 23.02
CA CYS A 131 15.39 -10.87 23.18
C CYS A 131 15.32 -11.72 24.45
N SER A 132 14.37 -11.42 25.33
CA SER A 132 14.13 -12.21 26.56
C SER A 132 13.73 -13.67 26.30
N ILE A 133 13.18 -13.98 25.11
CA ILE A 133 12.72 -15.31 24.71
C ILE A 133 13.51 -15.86 23.51
N TYR A 134 14.81 -15.55 23.42
CA TYR A 134 15.64 -15.86 22.24
C TYR A 134 15.53 -17.32 21.76
N GLU A 135 15.53 -18.26 22.71
CA GLU A 135 15.45 -19.71 22.44
C GLU A 135 14.07 -20.20 22.02
N THR A 136 13.00 -19.48 22.38
CA THR A 136 11.61 -19.85 22.07
C THR A 136 10.97 -18.86 21.10
N ARG A 137 11.78 -18.15 20.32
CA ARG A 137 11.30 -17.20 19.31
C ARG A 137 10.39 -17.86 18.28
N PRO A 138 9.37 -17.13 17.78
CA PRO A 138 8.58 -17.56 16.62
C PRO A 138 9.47 -17.82 15.41
N GLN A 139 9.01 -18.71 14.52
CA GLN A 139 9.77 -19.11 13.34
C GLN A 139 10.16 -17.91 12.45
N LEU A 140 9.25 -16.95 12.27
CA LEU A 140 9.53 -15.71 11.52
C LEU A 140 10.75 -14.94 12.05
N CYS A 141 10.94 -14.90 13.38
CA CYS A 141 12.09 -14.24 14.00
C CYS A 141 13.39 -15.07 13.87
N ARG A 142 13.28 -16.39 13.67
CA ARG A 142 14.43 -17.29 13.43
C ARG A 142 14.89 -17.23 11.99
N ASP A 143 13.94 -17.10 11.06
CA ASP A 143 14.18 -17.03 9.62
C ASP A 143 14.67 -15.64 9.18
N TYR A 144 14.75 -14.67 10.10
CA TYR A 144 15.20 -13.31 9.80
C TYR A 144 16.69 -13.29 9.40
N SER A 145 16.97 -12.69 8.23
CA SER A 145 18.35 -12.48 7.75
C SER A 145 18.76 -11.00 7.84
N PRO A 146 19.99 -10.69 8.32
CA PRO A 146 20.55 -9.34 8.30
C PRO A 146 20.56 -8.67 6.92
N ASP A 147 20.64 -9.45 5.83
CA ASP A 147 20.64 -8.93 4.45
C ASP A 147 19.35 -8.19 4.08
N SER A 148 18.24 -8.58 4.72
CA SER A 148 16.92 -7.98 4.53
C SER A 148 16.64 -6.79 5.46
N CYS A 149 17.61 -6.43 6.31
CA CYS A 149 17.44 -5.38 7.30
C CYS A 149 17.35 -4.00 6.64
N SER A 150 16.39 -3.17 7.03
CA SER A 150 16.27 -1.77 6.56
C SER A 150 17.49 -0.88 6.85
N ARG A 151 18.40 -1.32 7.73
CA ARG A 151 19.67 -0.64 8.02
C ARG A 151 20.78 -1.00 7.02
N VAL A 152 20.84 -2.26 6.61
CA VAL A 152 21.92 -2.84 5.77
C VAL A 152 21.47 -2.91 4.30
N GLY A 153 20.19 -3.15 4.11
CA GLY A 153 19.46 -3.24 2.85
C GLY A 153 18.96 -1.88 2.38
N LYS A 154 18.69 -1.85 1.07
CA LYS A 154 18.49 -0.65 0.28
C LYS A 154 17.37 0.23 0.82
N ASP A 155 17.58 1.54 0.74
CA ASP A 155 16.58 2.57 1.04
C ASP A 155 15.25 2.25 0.31
N HIS A 156 14.11 2.56 0.92
CA HIS A 156 12.84 2.39 0.21
C HIS A 156 12.79 3.31 -1.02
N MET A 157 12.17 2.87 -2.11
CA MET A 157 11.99 3.73 -3.28
C MET A 157 11.10 4.95 -2.95
N HIS A 158 10.08 4.71 -2.15
CA HIS A 158 9.14 5.72 -1.67
C HIS A 158 8.68 5.36 -0.26
N LEU A 159 8.61 6.36 0.61
CA LEU A 159 7.96 6.31 1.91
C LEU A 159 6.78 7.28 1.90
N PHE A 160 5.66 6.85 2.46
CA PHE A 160 4.46 7.64 2.65
C PHE A 160 4.18 7.70 4.15
N GLN A 161 4.34 8.89 4.72
CA GLN A 161 3.99 9.17 6.11
C GLN A 161 2.61 9.83 6.20
N THR A 162 2.22 10.55 5.14
CA THR A 162 0.89 11.16 5.05
C THR A 162 0.10 10.56 3.89
N PRO A 163 -1.24 10.49 3.99
CA PRO A 163 -1.99 9.97 2.85
C PRO A 163 -1.98 10.94 1.65
N ALA A 164 -1.67 12.22 1.86
CA ALA A 164 -1.46 13.21 0.80
C ALA A 164 -0.33 12.81 -0.16
N GLU A 165 0.80 12.37 0.39
CA GLU A 165 1.96 11.89 -0.37
C GLU A 165 1.60 10.66 -1.20
N MET A 166 0.88 9.71 -0.59
CA MET A 166 0.42 8.50 -1.27
C MET A 166 -0.52 8.83 -2.42
N HIS A 167 -1.52 9.70 -2.22
CA HIS A 167 -2.45 10.10 -3.28
C HIS A 167 -1.74 10.85 -4.41
N ALA A 168 -0.82 11.77 -4.08
CA ALA A 168 0.00 12.47 -5.05
C ALA A 168 0.87 11.51 -5.88
N TYR A 169 1.42 10.46 -5.27
CA TYR A 169 2.13 9.39 -5.96
C TYR A 169 1.22 8.62 -6.93
N LEU A 170 0.05 8.18 -6.47
CA LEU A 170 -0.91 7.42 -7.27
C LEU A 170 -1.40 8.23 -8.48
N ASP A 171 -1.65 9.52 -8.31
CA ASP A 171 -2.13 10.39 -9.39
C ASP A 171 -1.05 10.72 -10.42
N ARG A 172 0.20 10.91 -9.98
CA ARG A 172 1.35 11.01 -10.91
C ARG A 172 1.50 9.75 -11.75
N ASN A 173 1.33 8.57 -11.16
CA ASN A 173 1.46 7.30 -11.87
C ASN A 173 0.29 7.04 -12.83
N LYS A 174 -0.95 7.42 -12.49
CA LYS A 174 -2.07 7.41 -13.44
C LYS A 174 -1.79 8.28 -14.65
N LYS A 175 -1.30 9.51 -14.46
CA LYS A 175 -1.00 10.45 -15.56
C LYS A 175 0.07 9.89 -16.51
N LYS A 176 1.12 9.24 -15.99
CA LYS A 176 2.14 8.55 -16.81
C LYS A 176 1.55 7.42 -17.65
N SER A 177 0.66 6.61 -17.08
CA SER A 177 0.00 5.51 -17.82
C SER A 177 -1.00 6.04 -18.89
N GLY A 178 -1.67 7.15 -18.60
CA GLY A 178 -2.63 7.79 -19.50
C GLY A 178 -1.97 8.55 -20.66
N SER A 179 -0.82 9.19 -20.42
CA SER A 179 -0.04 9.87 -21.47
C SER A 179 0.55 8.85 -22.45
N ALA A 180 1.09 7.74 -21.97
CA ALA A 180 1.58 6.62 -22.78
C ALA A 180 0.47 6.00 -23.64
N LYS A 181 -0.74 5.81 -23.10
CA LYS A 181 -1.91 5.36 -23.87
C LYS A 181 -2.35 6.38 -24.93
N LYS A 182 -2.26 7.69 -24.66
CA LYS A 182 -2.62 8.75 -25.63
C LYS A 182 -1.62 8.86 -26.79
N SER A 183 -0.32 8.75 -26.54
CA SER A 183 0.71 8.76 -27.59
C SER A 183 0.65 7.51 -28.48
N ALA A 184 0.38 6.33 -27.90
CA ALA A 184 0.14 5.10 -28.66
C ALA A 184 -1.13 5.16 -29.53
N LYS A 185 -2.21 5.79 -29.04
CA LYS A 185 -3.46 5.97 -29.83
C LYS A 185 -3.31 7.02 -30.93
N LYS A 186 -2.40 8.00 -30.77
CA LYS A 186 -2.11 9.04 -31.78
C LYS A 186 -1.27 8.48 -32.94
N SER A 187 -0.36 7.54 -32.68
CA SER A 187 0.41 6.86 -33.74
C SER A 187 -0.44 5.89 -34.56
N THR A 188 -1.34 5.12 -33.95
CA THR A 188 -2.29 4.24 -34.66
C THR A 188 -3.37 5.00 -35.43
N LYS A 189 -3.82 6.18 -34.96
CA LYS A 189 -4.75 7.03 -35.72
C LYS A 189 -4.08 7.73 -36.92
N LYS A 190 -2.76 7.97 -36.87
CA LYS A 190 -1.97 8.53 -37.97
C LYS A 190 -1.67 7.48 -39.06
N SER A 191 -1.43 6.22 -38.69
CA SER A 191 -1.24 5.11 -39.66
C SER A 191 -2.53 4.70 -40.36
N THR A 192 -3.67 4.65 -39.65
CA THR A 192 -4.99 4.35 -40.24
C THR A 192 -5.48 5.47 -41.17
N LYS A 193 -5.30 6.76 -40.84
CA LYS A 193 -5.59 7.86 -41.77
C LYS A 193 -4.69 7.84 -43.03
N LYS A 194 -3.42 7.42 -42.92
CA LYS A 194 -2.49 7.31 -44.06
C LYS A 194 -2.86 6.11 -44.97
N ALA A 195 -3.38 5.02 -44.41
CA ALA A 195 -3.86 3.85 -45.15
C ALA A 195 -5.18 4.10 -45.90
N VAL A 196 -6.12 4.84 -45.30
CA VAL A 196 -7.40 5.22 -45.95
C VAL A 196 -7.16 6.20 -47.11
N LYS A 197 -6.25 7.17 -46.97
CA LYS A 197 -5.92 8.12 -48.04
C LYS A 197 -5.23 7.45 -49.25
N LYS A 198 -4.42 6.40 -49.03
CA LYS A 198 -3.79 5.61 -50.11
C LYS A 198 -4.79 4.71 -50.86
N LYS A 199 -5.84 4.18 -50.21
CA LYS A 199 -6.88 3.38 -50.88
C LYS A 199 -7.84 4.24 -51.74
N ALA A 200 -8.08 5.50 -51.37
CA ALA A 200 -8.90 6.42 -52.18
C ALA A 200 -8.20 6.89 -53.47
N ALA A 201 -6.87 7.05 -53.46
CA ALA A 201 -6.10 7.47 -54.63
C ALA A 201 -5.96 6.36 -55.71
N LYS A 202 -5.98 5.09 -55.31
CA LYS A 202 -5.80 3.94 -56.22
C LYS A 202 -7.08 3.52 -56.97
N LYS A 203 -8.24 4.09 -56.63
CA LYS A 203 -9.55 3.79 -57.26
C LYS A 203 -9.93 4.80 -58.36
N LYS A 204 -9.15 5.89 -58.55
CA LYS A 204 -9.39 6.92 -59.58
C LYS A 204 -8.54 6.77 -60.86
N THR A 205 -7.63 5.80 -60.91
CA THR A 205 -6.74 5.53 -62.06
C THR A 205 -7.07 4.22 -62.80
N LYS A 206 -8.25 3.64 -62.57
CA LYS A 206 -8.74 2.47 -63.29
C LYS A 206 -10.15 2.75 -63.82
N LYS A 207 -10.26 3.71 -64.73
CA LYS A 207 -11.35 3.86 -65.68
C LYS A 207 -10.77 4.43 -66.96
#